data_AF-A0A958K909-F1
#
_entry.id   AF-A0A958K909-F1
#
_cell.length_a   1.000
_cell.length_b   1.000
_cell.length_c   1.000
_cell.angle_alpha   90.00
_cell.angle_beta   90.00
_cell.angle_gamma   90.00
#
_symmetry.space_group_name_H-M   'P 1'
#
loop_
_entity.id
_entity.type
_entity.pdbx_description
1 polymer ?
#
loop_
_entity_poly.entity_id
_entity_poly.type
_entity_poly.pdbx_seq_one_letter_code
_entity_poly.pdbx_strand_id
1 'polypeptide(L)'
;MQKRLLCTAILACASIVFPQAGQAAKKLGNQKIERDYQLVEQDDLFDAQVSIKIPSANKKKKKGESSSVFSIQCLENTPGKTVLREDGLAFLSYALEANYFNKQRKQKTKQLLRKGKNPRSNAAVKSLTSKAKLAQAIANAGRSKCVRPAFRSFEAYNGSFGIEEARTICERFMYGCSEAELQQAVAEGLNSFVNRITTYVEDGWLNGTSNDLICDGRLSTNRDGSPNEDNESCDSHNPNDLYMPGVRYAWYYRTLYTPNRYFDRVALFLHQERASVNTSVLNSCERHAVLPYIDLVRRAARTGDLRQYCADFTKDHFGAIRYLNLDTSSYIGTPNEDFAREILELLCMSPTDLDGNPWYGTQD
;
A
#
# COMPACT_ATOMS: atom_id res chain seq x y z
N MET A 1 -23.67 -1.99 -22.04
CA MET A 1 -23.83 -2.29 -20.59
C MET A 1 -22.53 -2.77 -19.91
N GLN A 2 -21.35 -2.58 -20.52
CA GLN A 2 -20.07 -3.20 -20.12
C GLN A 2 -19.05 -2.27 -19.41
N LYS A 3 -19.42 -1.02 -19.08
CA LYS A 3 -18.47 -0.03 -18.53
C LYS A 3 -18.44 0.08 -16.99
N ARG A 4 -19.18 -0.76 -16.25
CA ARG A 4 -19.29 -0.68 -14.78
C ARG A 4 -18.39 -1.63 -13.98
N LEU A 5 -17.63 -2.51 -14.63
CA LEU A 5 -16.89 -3.60 -13.94
C LEU A 5 -15.41 -3.31 -13.65
N LEU A 6 -14.83 -2.22 -14.18
CA LEU A 6 -13.38 -2.00 -14.06
C LEU A 6 -12.92 -1.40 -12.72
N CYS A 7 -13.82 -0.84 -11.90
CA CYS A 7 -13.43 -0.21 -10.62
C CYS A 7 -13.45 -1.17 -9.42
N THR A 8 -14.00 -2.37 -9.53
CA THR A 8 -14.25 -3.25 -8.37
C THR A 8 -13.12 -4.27 -8.12
N ALA A 9 -12.23 -4.50 -9.09
CA ALA A 9 -11.29 -5.62 -9.05
C ALA A 9 -9.95 -5.36 -8.34
N ILE A 10 -9.67 -4.13 -7.86
CA ILE A 10 -8.35 -3.79 -7.26
C ILE A 10 -8.35 -3.93 -5.71
N LEU A 11 -9.47 -4.22 -5.07
CA LEU A 11 -9.60 -4.12 -3.59
C LEU A 11 -9.93 -5.43 -2.85
N ALA A 12 -9.77 -6.61 -3.46
CA ALA A 12 -10.24 -7.88 -2.89
C ALA A 12 -9.13 -8.93 -2.57
N CYS A 13 -7.90 -8.52 -2.24
CA CYS A 13 -6.79 -9.46 -1.94
C CYS A 13 -6.43 -9.61 -0.44
N ALA A 14 -7.31 -9.32 0.51
CA ALA A 14 -6.96 -9.36 1.93
C ALA A 14 -7.95 -10.18 2.79
N SER A 15 -8.18 -11.46 2.49
CA SER A 15 -8.86 -12.37 3.44
C SER A 15 -8.58 -13.85 3.13
N ILE A 16 -8.37 -14.67 4.20
CA ILE A 16 -8.47 -16.16 4.32
C ILE A 16 -7.11 -16.92 4.19
N VAL A 17 -6.66 -17.90 5.00
CA VAL A 17 -6.97 -18.55 6.32
C VAL A 17 -5.71 -19.35 6.76
N PHE A 18 -5.40 -19.44 8.06
CA PHE A 18 -4.41 -20.39 8.65
C PHE A 18 -5.10 -21.55 9.42
N PRO A 19 -4.57 -22.79 9.42
CA PRO A 19 -5.09 -23.86 10.25
C PRO A 19 -4.46 -23.90 11.65
N GLN A 20 -5.28 -24.32 12.63
CA GLN A 20 -4.99 -24.40 14.06
C GLN A 20 -4.14 -25.62 14.46
N ALA A 21 -3.27 -25.44 15.45
CA ALA A 21 -2.79 -26.52 16.31
C ALA A 21 -2.87 -26.08 17.78
N GLY A 22 -3.70 -26.77 18.57
CA GLY A 22 -3.90 -26.48 19.98
C GLY A 22 -2.87 -27.18 20.87
N GLN A 23 -2.64 -26.62 22.06
CA GLN A 23 -2.22 -27.38 23.24
C GLN A 23 -2.72 -26.72 24.52
N ALA A 24 -3.30 -27.56 25.40
CA ALA A 24 -3.94 -27.19 26.64
C ALA A 24 -2.92 -26.90 27.76
N ALA A 25 -3.06 -25.75 28.42
CA ALA A 25 -2.33 -25.43 29.65
C ALA A 25 -3.27 -25.26 30.85
N LYS A 26 -2.91 -25.96 31.93
CA LYS A 26 -3.59 -26.09 33.23
C LYS A 26 -4.03 -24.75 33.85
N LYS A 27 -5.30 -24.70 34.26
CA LYS A 27 -5.92 -23.67 35.09
C LYS A 27 -5.26 -23.58 36.47
N LEU A 28 -4.68 -22.42 36.78
CA LEU A 28 -4.54 -21.91 38.14
C LEU A 28 -5.43 -20.68 38.29
N GLY A 29 -6.39 -20.78 39.22
CA GLY A 29 -7.45 -19.81 39.43
C GLY A 29 -6.94 -18.46 39.95
N ASN A 30 -6.62 -17.56 39.03
CA ASN A 30 -6.71 -16.13 39.24
C ASN A 30 -7.87 -15.64 38.38
N GLN A 31 -8.87 -14.96 38.95
CA GLN A 31 -9.88 -14.25 38.18
C GLN A 31 -9.15 -13.24 37.27
N LYS A 32 -8.87 -13.65 36.04
CA LYS A 32 -8.29 -12.84 34.98
C LYS A 32 -9.34 -11.76 34.76
N ILE A 33 -9.03 -10.52 35.17
CA ILE A 33 -9.83 -9.37 34.73
C ILE A 33 -9.49 -9.26 33.26
N GLU A 34 -10.27 -9.96 32.45
CA GLU A 34 -10.16 -9.92 31.01
C GLU A 34 -10.42 -8.48 30.59
N ARG A 35 -9.52 -7.95 29.78
CA ARG A 35 -9.81 -6.69 29.09
C ARG A 35 -10.80 -7.08 28.00
N ASP A 36 -11.88 -6.34 27.88
CA ASP A 36 -12.82 -6.54 26.78
C ASP A 36 -12.10 -6.12 25.49
N TYR A 37 -11.58 -7.11 24.77
CA TYR A 37 -10.99 -6.93 23.46
C TYR A 37 -12.04 -7.26 22.41
N GLN A 38 -12.01 -6.55 21.30
CA GLN A 38 -12.79 -6.88 20.11
C GLN A 38 -11.85 -7.48 19.07
N LEU A 39 -12.14 -8.66 18.54
CA LEU A 39 -11.43 -9.17 17.37
C LEU A 39 -11.76 -8.27 16.18
N VAL A 40 -10.74 -7.90 15.41
CA VAL A 40 -10.86 -6.97 14.28
C VAL A 40 -10.00 -7.45 13.13
N GLU A 41 -10.39 -7.10 11.91
CA GLU A 41 -9.54 -7.26 10.74
C GLU A 41 -8.65 -6.01 10.57
N GLN A 42 -7.53 -6.15 9.87
CA GLN A 42 -6.61 -5.03 9.66
C GLN A 42 -7.25 -3.90 8.84
N ASP A 43 -8.21 -4.24 7.97
CA ASP A 43 -8.95 -3.29 7.13
C ASP A 43 -9.99 -2.44 7.88
N ASP A 44 -10.36 -2.82 9.10
CA ASP A 44 -11.28 -2.05 9.95
C ASP A 44 -10.59 -0.87 10.66
N LEU A 45 -9.26 -0.81 10.59
CA LEU A 45 -8.43 0.09 11.37
C LEU A 45 -7.80 1.17 10.50
N PHE A 46 -7.62 2.36 11.08
CA PHE A 46 -6.80 3.41 10.50
C PHE A 46 -5.97 4.12 11.58
N ASP A 47 -4.82 4.65 11.18
CA ASP A 47 -3.91 5.34 12.09
C ASP A 47 -4.26 6.82 12.21
N ALA A 48 -4.11 7.35 13.42
CA ALA A 48 -4.23 8.77 13.70
C ALA A 48 -3.13 9.23 14.67
N GLN A 49 -2.74 10.50 14.55
CA GLN A 49 -1.80 11.12 15.50
C GLN A 49 -2.54 12.05 16.46
N VAL A 50 -2.27 11.91 17.75
CA VAL A 50 -2.81 12.78 18.81
C VAL A 50 -1.69 13.42 19.61
N SER A 51 -1.83 14.73 19.88
CA SER A 51 -0.92 15.48 20.75
C SER A 51 -1.54 15.64 22.13
N ILE A 52 -0.82 15.22 23.17
CA ILE A 52 -1.30 15.25 24.55
C ILE A 52 -0.31 16.01 25.42
N LYS A 53 -0.81 17.00 26.14
CA LYS A 53 -0.06 17.70 27.18
C LYS A 53 -0.06 16.83 28.44
N ILE A 54 1.08 16.23 28.77
CA ILE A 54 1.21 15.43 30.00
C ILE A 54 1.71 16.36 31.10
N PRO A 55 0.98 16.52 32.22
CA PRO A 55 1.46 17.30 33.34
C PRO A 55 2.73 16.63 33.89
N SER A 56 3.87 17.33 33.81
CA SER A 56 5.13 16.86 34.39
C SER A 56 4.94 16.55 35.87
N ALA A 57 5.29 15.33 36.28
CA ALA A 57 5.24 14.90 37.67
C ALA A 57 6.22 15.69 38.57
N ASN A 58 7.22 16.36 37.96
CA ASN A 58 8.21 17.16 38.67
C ASN A 58 7.89 18.65 38.57
N LYS A 59 7.12 19.16 39.54
CA LYS A 59 6.81 20.59 39.71
C LYS A 59 8.04 21.51 39.83
N LYS A 60 9.24 20.96 40.06
CA LYS A 60 10.48 21.74 40.26
C LYS A 60 11.25 22.10 38.98
N LYS A 61 10.94 21.51 37.82
CA LYS A 61 11.52 21.96 36.54
C LYS A 61 10.57 22.99 35.91
N LYS A 62 11.14 24.15 35.56
CA LYS A 62 10.47 25.32 34.96
C LYS A 62 9.43 24.93 33.90
N LYS A 63 8.35 25.73 33.83
CA LYS A 63 7.17 25.72 32.93
C LYS A 63 7.48 25.48 31.43
N GLY A 64 8.00 24.33 31.06
CA GLY A 64 7.95 23.81 29.69
C GLY A 64 6.81 22.81 29.62
N GLU A 65 5.71 23.15 28.95
CA GLU A 65 4.69 22.15 28.61
C GLU A 65 5.29 21.21 27.56
N SER A 66 5.68 20.00 27.97
CA SER A 66 6.04 18.94 27.02
C SER A 66 4.75 18.37 26.42
N SER A 67 4.50 18.68 25.15
CA SER A 67 3.52 17.94 24.34
C SER A 67 4.17 16.64 23.89
N SER A 68 3.47 15.52 24.04
CA SER A 68 3.88 14.23 23.49
C SER A 68 2.91 13.85 22.37
N VAL A 69 3.47 13.45 21.22
CA VAL A 69 2.69 12.95 20.08
C VAL A 69 2.59 11.43 20.22
N PHE A 70 1.38 10.89 20.07
CA PHE A 70 1.10 9.46 20.10
C PHE A 70 0.48 9.04 18.76
N SER A 71 1.00 7.96 18.19
CA SER A 71 0.29 7.22 17.14
C SER A 71 -0.75 6.32 17.81
N ILE A 72 -1.99 6.38 17.34
CA ILE A 72 -3.10 5.57 17.83
C ILE A 72 -3.80 4.90 16.64
N GLN A 73 -4.52 3.82 16.92
CA GLN A 73 -5.40 3.19 15.96
C GLN A 73 -6.85 3.55 16.26
N CYS A 74 -7.63 3.69 15.20
CA CYS A 74 -9.04 4.00 15.27
C CYS A 74 -9.83 2.83 14.69
N LEU A 75 -10.78 2.32 15.47
CA LEU A 75 -11.83 1.43 14.98
C LEU A 75 -13.12 2.25 14.91
N GLU A 76 -13.59 2.51 13.70
CA GLU A 76 -14.64 3.51 13.44
C GLU A 76 -14.27 4.86 14.09
N ASN A 77 -15.08 5.32 15.06
CA ASN A 77 -14.87 6.57 15.79
C ASN A 77 -14.22 6.35 17.16
N THR A 78 -13.73 5.15 17.43
CA THR A 78 -13.19 4.74 18.74
C THR A 78 -11.67 4.70 18.72
N PRO A 79 -10.98 5.52 19.52
CA PRO A 79 -9.53 5.44 19.66
C PRO A 79 -9.09 4.25 20.53
N GLY A 80 -8.07 3.55 20.08
CA GLY A 80 -7.51 2.38 20.76
C GLY A 80 -6.16 1.96 20.20
N LYS A 81 -5.83 0.70 20.44
CA LYS A 81 -4.62 0.03 19.96
C LYS A 81 -4.90 -1.44 19.71
N THR A 82 -4.14 -2.04 18.82
CA THR A 82 -4.17 -3.47 18.56
C THR A 82 -3.19 -4.22 19.45
N VAL A 83 -3.54 -5.46 19.72
CA VAL A 83 -2.73 -6.44 20.40
C VAL A 83 -2.88 -7.75 19.64
N LEU A 84 -1.77 -8.33 19.20
CA LEU A 84 -1.79 -9.66 18.61
C LEU A 84 -2.05 -10.70 19.72
N ARG A 85 -3.03 -11.57 19.51
CA ARG A 85 -3.39 -12.68 20.39
C ARG A 85 -3.35 -14.00 19.63
N GLU A 86 -3.45 -15.12 20.35
CA GLU A 86 -3.53 -16.47 19.77
C GLU A 86 -4.73 -16.62 18.82
N ASP A 87 -5.83 -15.91 19.10
CA ASP A 87 -7.08 -15.90 18.34
C ASP A 87 -7.15 -14.82 17.26
N GLY A 88 -6.06 -14.06 17.04
CA GLY A 88 -5.96 -13.05 15.98
C GLY A 88 -5.65 -11.64 16.47
N LEU A 89 -5.90 -10.66 15.61
CA LEU A 89 -5.69 -9.24 15.91
C LEU A 89 -6.85 -8.72 16.76
N ALA A 90 -6.52 -8.16 17.93
CA ALA A 90 -7.52 -7.72 18.89
C ALA A 90 -7.39 -6.22 19.19
N PHE A 91 -8.50 -5.49 19.15
CA PHE A 91 -8.59 -4.07 19.43
C PHE A 91 -8.94 -3.82 20.91
N LEU A 92 -8.21 -2.89 21.55
CA LEU A 92 -8.48 -2.40 22.89
C LEU A 92 -8.68 -0.89 22.87
N SER A 93 -9.91 -0.43 23.13
CA SER A 93 -10.16 1.00 23.23
C SER A 93 -9.46 1.61 24.45
N TYR A 94 -8.94 2.83 24.28
CA TYR A 94 -8.28 3.53 25.39
C TYR A 94 -9.24 3.87 26.54
N ALA A 95 -10.55 3.99 26.25
CA ALA A 95 -11.59 4.16 27.27
C ALA A 95 -11.73 2.91 28.15
N LEU A 96 -11.76 1.72 27.55
CA LEU A 96 -11.79 0.45 28.29
C LEU A 96 -10.50 0.23 29.08
N GLU A 97 -9.35 0.58 28.49
CA GLU A 97 -8.05 0.52 29.19
C GLU A 97 -8.00 1.46 30.41
N ALA A 98 -8.54 2.68 30.30
CA ALA A 98 -8.65 3.60 31.43
C ALA A 98 -9.55 3.02 32.56
N ASN A 99 -10.68 2.42 32.20
CA ASN A 99 -11.59 1.75 33.13
C ASN A 99 -10.91 0.57 33.84
N TYR A 100 -10.15 -0.25 33.11
CA TYR A 100 -9.37 -1.35 33.65
C TYR A 100 -8.38 -0.87 34.73
N PHE A 101 -7.56 0.16 34.43
CA PHE A 101 -6.61 0.70 35.40
C PHE A 101 -7.30 1.32 36.61
N ASN A 102 -8.46 1.97 36.42
CA ASN A 102 -9.27 2.48 37.52
C ASN A 102 -9.80 1.36 38.44
N LYS A 103 -10.25 0.23 37.88
CA LYS A 103 -10.70 -0.95 38.64
C LYS A 103 -9.55 -1.55 39.46
N GLN A 104 -8.40 -1.77 38.83
CA GLN A 104 -7.17 -2.25 39.48
C GLN A 104 -6.72 -1.31 40.62
N ARG A 105 -6.75 0.01 40.37
CA ARG A 105 -6.44 1.02 41.38
C ARG A 105 -7.36 0.92 42.59
N LYS A 106 -8.68 0.80 42.39
CA LYS A 106 -9.67 0.65 43.47
C LYS A 106 -9.41 -0.62 44.29
N GLN A 107 -9.15 -1.76 43.63
CA GLN A 107 -8.83 -3.02 44.29
C GLN A 107 -7.54 -2.92 45.12
N LYS A 108 -6.47 -2.35 44.55
CA LYS A 108 -5.20 -2.17 45.25
C LYS A 108 -5.32 -1.23 46.45
N THR A 109 -6.11 -0.17 46.31
CA THR A 109 -6.42 0.78 47.40
C THR A 109 -7.13 0.07 48.55
N LYS A 110 -8.18 -0.71 48.26
CA LYS A 110 -8.88 -1.53 49.28
C LYS A 110 -7.93 -2.51 49.98
N GLN A 111 -7.05 -3.18 49.23
CA GLN A 111 -6.07 -4.11 49.80
C GLN A 111 -5.09 -3.41 50.77
N LEU A 112 -4.62 -2.21 50.43
CA LEU A 112 -3.68 -1.46 51.27
C LEU A 112 -4.35 -0.93 52.54
N LEU A 113 -5.60 -0.45 52.44
CA LEU A 113 -6.37 0.01 53.60
C LEU A 113 -6.60 -1.14 54.60
N ARG A 114 -6.92 -2.34 54.12
CA ARG A 114 -7.04 -3.54 54.98
C ARG A 114 -5.73 -3.91 55.70
N LYS A 115 -4.58 -3.50 55.16
CA LYS A 115 -3.26 -3.72 55.76
C LYS A 115 -2.76 -2.51 56.58
N GLY A 116 -3.61 -1.51 56.84
CA GLY A 116 -3.21 -0.29 57.54
C GLY A 116 -2.20 0.58 56.79
N LYS A 117 -2.00 0.35 55.48
CA LYS A 117 -1.03 1.11 54.66
C LYS A 117 -1.72 2.27 53.96
N ASN A 118 -1.06 3.43 53.94
CA ASN A 118 -1.56 4.59 53.20
C ASN A 118 -1.51 4.36 51.67
N PRO A 119 -2.66 4.32 50.96
CA PRO A 119 -2.66 4.08 49.51
C PRO A 119 -2.05 5.24 48.70
N ARG A 120 -2.08 6.48 49.23
CA ARG A 120 -1.61 7.68 48.52
C ARG A 120 -0.10 7.70 48.33
N SER A 121 0.66 7.10 49.26
CA SER A 121 2.11 7.01 49.15
C SER A 121 2.56 5.81 48.32
N ASN A 122 1.68 4.85 48.05
CA ASN A 122 2.04 3.60 47.38
C ASN A 122 2.32 3.80 45.88
N ALA A 123 3.51 3.39 45.44
CA ALA A 123 3.97 3.53 44.06
C ALA A 123 3.07 2.82 43.04
N ALA A 124 2.48 1.66 43.37
CA ALA A 124 1.59 0.94 42.46
C ALA A 124 0.27 1.70 42.24
N VAL A 125 -0.31 2.28 43.29
CA VAL A 125 -1.53 3.11 43.18
C VAL A 125 -1.26 4.37 42.35
N LYS A 126 -0.09 5.01 42.54
CA LYS A 126 0.35 6.15 41.72
C LYS A 126 0.50 5.76 40.25
N SER A 127 1.21 4.66 39.97
CA SER A 127 1.41 4.13 38.61
C SER A 127 0.08 3.83 37.91
N LEU A 128 -0.84 3.12 38.58
CA LEU A 128 -2.18 2.84 38.04
C LEU A 128 -3.00 4.12 37.79
N THR A 129 -2.86 5.12 38.66
CA THR A 129 -3.51 6.43 38.46
C THR A 129 -2.96 7.15 37.24
N SER A 130 -1.64 7.18 37.06
CA SER A 130 -1.00 7.80 35.90
C SER A 130 -1.39 7.09 34.60
N LYS A 131 -1.38 5.75 34.58
CA LYS A 131 -1.82 4.95 33.43
C LYS A 131 -3.28 5.20 33.06
N ALA A 132 -4.18 5.21 34.05
CA ALA A 132 -5.60 5.52 33.81
C ALA A 132 -5.80 6.92 33.23
N LYS A 133 -5.08 7.93 33.77
CA LYS A 133 -5.15 9.31 33.27
C LYS A 133 -4.60 9.44 31.85
N LEU A 134 -3.50 8.78 31.54
CA LEU A 134 -2.92 8.79 30.19
C LEU A 134 -3.88 8.15 29.19
N ALA A 135 -4.39 6.95 29.48
CA ALA A 135 -5.36 6.27 28.62
C ALA A 135 -6.61 7.13 28.40
N GLN A 136 -7.16 7.77 29.45
CA GLN A 136 -8.30 8.68 29.30
C GLN A 136 -7.96 9.92 28.46
N ALA A 137 -6.76 10.49 28.61
CA ALA A 137 -6.33 11.64 27.82
C ALA A 137 -6.20 11.27 26.34
N ILE A 138 -5.64 10.10 26.04
CA ILE A 138 -5.55 9.56 24.67
C ILE A 138 -6.95 9.35 24.11
N ALA A 139 -7.85 8.71 24.87
CA ALA A 139 -9.22 8.47 24.45
C ALA A 139 -9.95 9.78 24.11
N ASN A 140 -9.78 10.83 24.94
CA ASN A 140 -10.42 12.12 24.71
C ASN A 140 -9.84 12.86 23.49
N ALA A 141 -8.51 12.89 23.36
CA ALA A 141 -7.84 13.52 22.21
C ALA A 141 -8.12 12.78 20.89
N GLY A 142 -8.24 11.46 20.97
CA GLY A 142 -8.53 10.58 19.84
C GLY A 142 -9.94 10.74 19.28
N ARG A 143 -10.96 11.12 20.08
CA ARG A 143 -12.34 11.26 19.58
C ARG A 143 -12.49 12.22 18.40
N SER A 144 -11.73 13.31 18.38
CA SER A 144 -11.77 14.28 17.27
C SER A 144 -10.89 13.88 16.08
N LYS A 145 -10.05 12.85 16.24
CA LYS A 145 -9.07 12.40 15.23
C LYS A 145 -9.44 11.06 14.61
N CYS A 146 -10.06 10.18 15.38
CA CYS A 146 -10.78 9.01 14.90
C CYS A 146 -12.14 9.46 14.35
N VAL A 147 -12.08 10.26 13.29
CA VAL A 147 -13.22 10.43 12.40
C VAL A 147 -12.92 9.50 11.26
N ARG A 148 -13.76 8.48 11.04
CA ARG A 148 -13.60 7.57 9.91
C ARG A 148 -13.37 8.43 8.66
N PRO A 149 -12.21 8.34 8.00
CA PRO A 149 -12.01 9.10 6.78
C PRO A 149 -13.17 8.74 5.84
N ALA A 150 -13.73 9.73 5.12
CA ALA A 150 -14.85 9.51 4.20
C ALA A 150 -14.56 8.45 3.11
N PHE A 151 -13.33 7.97 3.06
CA PHE A 151 -12.88 6.87 2.23
C PHE A 151 -13.26 5.53 2.87
N ARG A 152 -14.38 4.97 2.39
CA ARG A 152 -14.61 3.56 2.02
C ARG A 152 -16.12 3.30 1.91
N SER A 153 -16.80 4.19 1.21
CA SER A 153 -18.07 3.83 0.59
C SER A 153 -17.77 3.54 -0.88
N PHE A 154 -18.25 2.40 -1.39
CA PHE A 154 -18.31 2.16 -2.85
C PHE A 154 -19.42 2.98 -3.51
N GLU A 155 -20.16 3.79 -2.74
CA GLU A 155 -21.14 4.71 -3.28
C GLU A 155 -20.45 5.73 -4.19
N ALA A 156 -21.16 6.12 -5.24
CA ALA A 156 -20.71 7.16 -6.14
C ALA A 156 -20.45 8.46 -5.37
N TYR A 157 -19.33 9.10 -5.66
CA TYR A 157 -19.02 10.43 -5.14
C TYR A 157 -20.13 11.42 -5.50
N ASN A 158 -20.73 12.05 -4.49
CA ASN A 158 -21.85 12.99 -4.63
C ASN A 158 -21.49 14.44 -4.25
N GLY A 159 -20.22 14.70 -3.92
CA GLY A 159 -19.73 16.04 -3.58
C GLY A 159 -19.51 16.93 -4.81
N SER A 160 -19.17 18.19 -4.57
CA SER A 160 -18.75 19.12 -5.62
C SER A 160 -17.35 18.80 -6.11
N PHE A 161 -17.14 18.68 -7.42
CA PHE A 161 -15.82 18.46 -7.99
C PHE A 161 -15.05 19.78 -8.14
N GLY A 162 -14.20 20.09 -7.16
CA GLY A 162 -13.35 21.28 -7.14
C GLY A 162 -11.86 20.98 -7.38
N ILE A 163 -11.02 22.00 -7.17
CA ILE A 163 -9.57 21.92 -7.39
C ILE A 163 -8.94 20.85 -6.48
N GLU A 164 -9.40 20.71 -5.23
CA GLU A 164 -8.84 19.75 -4.28
C GLU A 164 -9.13 18.30 -4.68
N GLU A 165 -10.35 18.02 -5.17
CA GLU A 165 -10.70 16.71 -5.70
C GLU A 165 -9.90 16.38 -6.97
N ALA A 166 -9.79 17.34 -7.90
CA ALA A 166 -8.99 17.17 -9.11
C ALA A 166 -7.51 16.91 -8.78
N ARG A 167 -6.94 17.68 -7.85
CA ARG A 167 -5.57 17.51 -7.37
C ARG A 167 -5.36 16.14 -6.75
N THR A 168 -6.29 15.69 -5.91
CA THR A 168 -6.24 14.36 -5.28
C THR A 168 -6.20 13.26 -6.33
N ILE A 169 -7.03 13.34 -7.39
CA ILE A 169 -7.01 12.35 -8.48
C ILE A 169 -5.67 12.40 -9.22
N CYS A 170 -5.20 13.59 -9.59
CA CYS A 170 -3.91 13.78 -10.26
C CYS A 170 -2.73 13.25 -9.45
N GLU A 171 -2.70 13.46 -8.13
CA GLU A 171 -1.61 13.01 -7.28
C GLU A 171 -1.65 11.51 -6.97
N ARG A 172 -2.84 10.91 -6.95
CA ARG A 172 -3.01 9.47 -6.66
C ARG A 172 -2.91 8.58 -7.89
N PHE A 173 -3.40 9.05 -9.03
CA PHE A 173 -3.55 8.24 -10.23
C PHE A 173 -2.69 8.72 -11.40
N MET A 174 -2.05 9.89 -11.29
CA MET A 174 -1.12 10.42 -12.28
C MET A 174 0.17 10.89 -11.57
N TYR A 175 1.17 11.42 -12.27
CA TYR A 175 2.37 12.00 -11.62
C TYR A 175 2.15 13.47 -11.19
N GLY A 176 0.93 13.81 -10.77
CA GLY A 176 0.49 15.19 -10.57
C GLY A 176 0.00 15.86 -11.86
N CYS A 177 -0.53 17.08 -11.71
CA CYS A 177 -1.05 17.92 -12.78
C CYS A 177 -0.57 19.37 -12.60
N SER A 178 -0.41 20.09 -13.71
CA SER A 178 -0.19 21.53 -13.68
C SER A 178 -1.46 22.29 -13.28
N GLU A 179 -1.32 23.56 -12.91
CA GLU A 179 -2.46 24.39 -12.51
C GLU A 179 -3.48 24.55 -13.66
N ALA A 180 -3.01 24.68 -14.90
CA ALA A 180 -3.88 24.75 -16.07
C ALA A 180 -4.68 23.44 -16.27
N GLU A 181 -4.04 22.29 -16.03
CA GLU A 181 -4.71 20.98 -16.12
C GLU A 181 -5.75 20.78 -15.02
N LEU A 182 -5.48 21.29 -13.81
CA LEU A 182 -6.44 21.25 -12.70
C LEU A 182 -7.66 22.13 -12.99
N GLN A 183 -7.44 23.34 -13.51
CA GLN A 183 -8.54 24.23 -13.93
C GLN A 183 -9.37 23.60 -15.06
N GLN A 184 -8.70 22.97 -16.04
CA GLN A 184 -9.38 22.23 -17.10
C GLN A 184 -10.19 21.06 -16.53
N ALA A 185 -9.64 20.29 -15.59
CA ALA A 185 -10.33 19.17 -14.94
C ALA A 185 -11.60 19.63 -14.21
N VAL A 186 -11.52 20.73 -13.47
CA VAL A 186 -12.70 21.30 -12.78
C VAL A 186 -13.74 21.79 -13.78
N ALA A 187 -13.32 22.45 -14.87
CA ALA A 187 -14.22 22.95 -15.91
C ALA A 187 -14.96 21.83 -16.66
N GLU A 188 -14.31 20.69 -16.91
CA GLU A 188 -14.93 19.55 -17.59
C GLU A 188 -15.76 18.65 -16.66
N GLY A 189 -15.51 18.71 -15.35
CA GLY A 189 -16.19 17.92 -14.32
C GLY A 189 -15.64 16.50 -14.15
N LEU A 190 -15.96 15.87 -13.00
CA LEU A 190 -15.37 14.59 -12.58
C LEU A 190 -15.44 13.48 -13.63
N ASN A 191 -16.63 13.23 -14.19
CA ASN A 191 -16.82 12.11 -15.12
C ASN A 191 -16.05 12.32 -16.43
N SER A 192 -16.05 13.54 -16.97
CA SER A 192 -15.32 13.88 -18.19
C SER A 192 -13.81 13.78 -17.96
N PHE A 193 -13.34 14.29 -16.82
CA PHE A 193 -11.94 14.22 -16.42
C PHE A 193 -11.46 12.78 -16.25
N VAL A 194 -12.19 11.96 -15.50
CA VAL A 194 -11.88 10.53 -15.32
C VAL A 194 -11.86 9.84 -16.67
N ASN A 195 -12.89 10.02 -17.50
CA ASN A 195 -12.93 9.40 -18.82
C ASN A 195 -11.74 9.85 -19.70
N ARG A 196 -11.33 11.11 -19.63
CA ARG A 196 -10.16 11.63 -20.36
C ARG A 196 -8.88 10.97 -19.92
N ILE A 197 -8.61 10.87 -18.61
CA ILE A 197 -7.35 10.30 -18.11
C ILE A 197 -7.31 8.77 -18.24
N THR A 198 -8.46 8.10 -18.29
CA THR A 198 -8.56 6.63 -18.49
C THR A 198 -8.83 6.23 -19.94
N THR A 199 -8.76 7.16 -20.90
CA THR A 199 -8.81 6.84 -22.33
C THR A 199 -7.41 6.89 -22.89
N TYR A 200 -6.93 5.76 -23.41
CA TYR A 200 -5.60 5.69 -23.99
C TYR A 200 -5.52 6.52 -25.27
N VAL A 201 -4.46 7.33 -25.37
CA VAL A 201 -4.12 8.11 -26.56
C VAL A 201 -2.81 7.57 -27.12
N GLU A 202 -2.75 7.30 -28.42
CA GLU A 202 -1.52 6.80 -29.03
C GLU A 202 -0.39 7.85 -28.94
N ASP A 203 0.78 7.43 -28.44
CA ASP A 203 1.94 8.28 -28.19
C ASP A 203 3.07 8.01 -29.20
N GLY A 204 2.72 7.95 -30.49
CA GLY A 204 3.65 7.56 -31.57
C GLY A 204 4.94 8.38 -31.63
N TRP A 205 4.89 9.67 -31.28
CA TRP A 205 6.07 10.54 -31.25
C TRP A 205 7.07 10.18 -30.14
N LEU A 206 6.61 9.60 -29.03
CA LEU A 206 7.49 9.15 -27.94
C LEU A 206 8.24 7.87 -28.29
N ASN A 207 7.73 7.04 -29.21
CA ASN A 207 8.39 5.80 -29.60
C ASN A 207 9.77 6.07 -30.22
N GLY A 208 9.88 7.08 -31.08
CA GLY A 208 11.16 7.45 -31.69
C GLY A 208 12.21 7.81 -30.64
N THR A 209 11.89 8.77 -29.77
CA THR A 209 12.82 9.22 -28.71
C THR A 209 13.10 8.13 -27.66
N SER A 210 12.11 7.31 -27.30
CA SER A 210 12.33 6.20 -26.37
C SER A 210 13.26 5.13 -26.97
N ASN A 211 13.06 4.76 -28.24
CA ASN A 211 13.89 3.77 -28.91
C ASN A 211 15.33 4.25 -29.06
N ASP A 212 15.49 5.53 -29.40
CA ASP A 212 16.78 6.20 -29.47
C ASP A 212 17.54 6.11 -28.13
N LEU A 213 16.89 6.54 -27.04
CA LEU A 213 17.43 6.42 -25.70
C LEU A 213 17.76 4.96 -25.32
N ILE A 214 16.97 3.98 -25.77
CA ILE A 214 17.25 2.55 -25.52
C ILE A 214 18.53 2.10 -26.22
N CYS A 215 18.82 2.63 -27.40
CA CYS A 215 19.97 2.24 -28.21
C CYS A 215 21.29 2.74 -27.63
N ASP A 216 21.41 4.04 -27.37
CA ASP A 216 22.70 4.66 -27.04
C ASP A 216 22.66 5.52 -25.77
N GLY A 217 21.47 5.69 -25.17
CA GLY A 217 21.27 6.51 -23.99
C GLY A 217 21.28 8.01 -24.25
N ARG A 218 21.23 8.43 -25.52
CA ARG A 218 21.21 9.84 -25.92
C ARG A 218 19.88 10.20 -26.57
N LEU A 219 19.69 11.48 -26.79
CA LEU A 219 18.57 12.01 -27.56
C LEU A 219 19.05 12.25 -29.00
N SER A 220 18.14 12.03 -29.95
CA SER A 220 18.35 12.22 -31.39
C SER A 220 18.71 13.66 -31.76
N THR A 221 18.48 14.59 -30.83
CA THR A 221 18.86 15.99 -30.94
C THR A 221 19.69 16.40 -29.74
N ASN A 222 20.78 17.12 -30.02
CA ASN A 222 21.56 17.86 -29.02
C ASN A 222 20.70 18.93 -28.34
N ARG A 223 21.23 19.50 -27.25
CA ARG A 223 20.55 20.56 -26.47
C ARG A 223 20.22 21.81 -27.32
N ASP A 224 20.97 22.05 -28.39
CA ASP A 224 20.76 23.16 -29.33
C ASP A 224 19.79 22.83 -30.48
N GLY A 225 19.22 21.62 -30.48
CA GLY A 225 18.29 21.15 -31.51
C GLY A 225 18.95 20.58 -32.77
N SER A 226 20.29 20.54 -32.84
CA SER A 226 20.99 19.86 -33.94
C SER A 226 20.87 18.34 -33.83
N PRO A 227 20.82 17.58 -34.94
CA PRO A 227 20.87 16.13 -34.90
C PRO A 227 22.13 15.63 -34.16
N ASN A 228 21.97 14.59 -33.33
CA ASN A 228 23.08 13.95 -32.66
C ASN A 228 23.70 12.91 -33.63
N GLU A 229 24.87 13.23 -34.20
CA GLU A 229 25.57 12.37 -35.17
C GLU A 229 26.33 11.20 -34.52
N ASP A 230 26.51 11.23 -33.19
CA ASP A 230 27.16 10.17 -32.41
C ASP A 230 26.20 9.02 -32.03
N ASN A 231 25.04 8.94 -32.68
CA ASN A 231 24.05 7.91 -32.43
C ASN A 231 24.60 6.54 -32.84
N GLU A 232 25.14 5.78 -31.88
CA GLU A 232 25.46 4.37 -32.10
C GLU A 232 24.13 3.62 -32.27
N SER A 233 23.89 3.08 -33.46
CA SER A 233 22.64 2.38 -33.76
C SER A 233 22.52 1.10 -32.94
N CYS A 234 21.35 0.81 -32.36
CA CYS A 234 20.98 -0.57 -32.02
C CYS A 234 21.18 -1.44 -33.28
N ASP A 235 22.05 -2.44 -33.23
CA ASP A 235 22.12 -3.43 -34.30
C ASP A 235 20.80 -4.22 -34.33
N SER A 236 19.99 -3.99 -35.36
CA SER A 236 18.74 -4.72 -35.59
C SER A 236 18.89 -6.25 -35.68
N HIS A 237 20.09 -6.76 -35.94
CA HIS A 237 20.40 -8.19 -35.97
C HIS A 237 20.80 -8.76 -34.60
N ASN A 238 21.10 -7.89 -33.64
CA ASN A 238 21.46 -8.28 -32.28
C ASN A 238 20.43 -7.73 -31.28
N PRO A 239 19.40 -8.51 -30.89
CA PRO A 239 18.37 -8.05 -29.96
C PRO A 239 18.88 -7.78 -28.53
N ASN A 240 20.15 -8.11 -28.25
CA ASN A 240 20.82 -7.79 -26.99
C ASN A 240 21.64 -6.50 -27.04
N ASP A 241 21.73 -5.83 -28.19
CA ASP A 241 22.41 -4.55 -28.37
C ASP A 241 21.56 -3.39 -27.82
N LEU A 242 21.40 -3.43 -26.50
CA LEU A 242 20.63 -2.46 -25.73
C LEU A 242 21.57 -1.77 -24.73
N TYR A 243 21.53 -0.44 -24.73
CA TYR A 243 22.14 0.33 -23.67
C TYR A 243 21.22 0.32 -22.44
N MET A 244 21.52 -0.55 -21.48
CA MET A 244 20.67 -0.77 -20.30
C MET A 244 20.36 0.52 -19.49
N PRO A 245 21.30 1.45 -19.26
CA PRO A 245 20.96 2.74 -18.66
C PRO A 245 19.99 3.56 -19.52
N GLY A 246 20.10 3.41 -20.84
CA GLY A 246 19.21 3.97 -21.86
C GLY A 246 17.77 3.50 -21.76
N VAL A 247 17.55 2.19 -21.52
CA VAL A 247 16.20 1.65 -21.24
C VAL A 247 15.55 2.36 -20.05
N ARG A 248 16.33 2.61 -18.99
CA ARG A 248 15.87 3.36 -17.83
C ARG A 248 15.57 4.83 -18.18
N TYR A 249 16.43 5.49 -18.96
CA TYR A 249 16.19 6.85 -19.42
C TYR A 249 14.95 6.96 -20.31
N ALA A 250 14.73 6.00 -21.21
CA ALA A 250 13.56 5.93 -22.06
C ALA A 250 12.26 5.83 -21.24
N TRP A 251 12.25 5.00 -20.19
CA TRP A 251 11.09 4.89 -19.30
C TRP A 251 10.85 6.20 -18.51
N TYR A 252 11.91 6.81 -17.94
CA TYR A 252 11.78 8.10 -17.26
C TYR A 252 11.29 9.20 -18.20
N TYR A 253 11.87 9.30 -19.39
CA TYR A 253 11.47 10.26 -20.41
C TYR A 253 9.99 10.07 -20.76
N ARG A 254 9.58 8.83 -21.04
CA ARG A 254 8.18 8.54 -21.35
C ARG A 254 7.24 8.90 -20.20
N THR A 255 7.62 8.59 -18.97
CA THR A 255 6.84 8.92 -17.76
C THR A 255 6.59 10.43 -17.63
N LEU A 256 7.58 11.26 -17.99
CA LEU A 256 7.49 12.72 -17.92
C LEU A 256 6.62 13.32 -19.03
N TYR A 257 6.67 12.74 -20.23
CA TYR A 257 6.11 13.36 -21.43
C TYR A 257 4.88 12.66 -22.02
N THR A 258 4.52 11.49 -21.50
CA THR A 258 3.35 10.72 -21.91
C THR A 258 2.04 11.49 -21.64
N PRO A 259 1.11 11.55 -22.61
CA PRO A 259 -0.25 11.99 -22.31
C PRO A 259 -0.99 10.96 -21.44
N ASN A 260 -0.50 9.72 -21.37
CA ASN A 260 -1.12 8.57 -20.72
C ASN A 260 -0.61 8.33 -19.29
N ARG A 261 -0.42 9.39 -18.50
CA ARG A 261 0.16 9.31 -17.13
C ARG A 261 -0.55 8.30 -16.22
N TYR A 262 -1.86 8.15 -16.36
CA TYR A 262 -2.64 7.13 -15.65
C TYR A 262 -2.12 5.72 -15.94
N PHE A 263 -2.01 5.37 -17.22
CA PHE A 263 -1.61 4.04 -17.65
C PHE A 263 -0.16 3.72 -17.29
N ASP A 264 0.75 4.68 -17.40
CA ASP A 264 2.14 4.45 -16.99
C ASP A 264 2.25 4.29 -15.46
N ARG A 265 1.42 4.97 -14.66
CA ARG A 265 1.35 4.75 -13.21
C ARG A 265 0.75 3.40 -12.85
N VAL A 266 -0.29 2.95 -13.56
CA VAL A 266 -0.83 1.59 -13.41
C VAL A 266 0.21 0.54 -13.81
N ALA A 267 0.99 0.78 -14.86
CA ALA A 267 2.07 -0.11 -15.26
C ALA A 267 3.14 -0.24 -14.16
N LEU A 268 3.56 0.87 -13.54
CA LEU A 268 4.48 0.83 -12.40
C LEU A 268 3.88 0.10 -11.20
N PHE A 269 2.59 0.32 -10.92
CA PHE A 269 1.89 -0.41 -9.86
C PHE A 269 1.88 -1.92 -10.13
N LEU A 270 1.57 -2.35 -11.35
CA LEU A 270 1.60 -3.76 -11.75
C LEU A 270 3.02 -4.34 -11.63
N HIS A 271 4.04 -3.60 -12.07
CA HIS A 271 5.45 -3.98 -11.92
C HIS A 271 5.83 -4.16 -10.45
N GLN A 272 5.44 -3.23 -9.58
CA GLN A 272 5.78 -3.24 -8.15
C GLN A 272 5.04 -4.35 -7.38
N GLU A 273 3.72 -4.46 -7.54
CA GLU A 273 2.89 -5.34 -6.72
C GLU A 273 2.94 -6.80 -7.16
N ARG A 274 3.11 -7.07 -8.46
CA ARG A 274 2.84 -8.41 -9.01
C ARG A 274 4.06 -9.17 -9.47
N ALA A 275 5.20 -8.52 -9.69
CA ALA A 275 6.50 -9.16 -9.89
C ALA A 275 7.57 -8.14 -10.28
N SER A 276 8.33 -7.67 -9.30
CA SER A 276 9.54 -6.88 -9.55
C SER A 276 10.63 -7.80 -10.11
N VAL A 277 10.83 -7.76 -11.43
CA VAL A 277 12.03 -8.26 -12.08
C VAL A 277 13.13 -7.20 -12.02
N ASN A 278 14.40 -7.61 -11.95
CA ASN A 278 15.53 -6.68 -11.89
C ASN A 278 16.53 -7.00 -12.98
N THR A 279 16.93 -6.00 -13.75
CA THR A 279 17.89 -6.16 -14.84
C THR A 279 19.26 -6.63 -14.37
N SER A 280 19.60 -6.51 -13.08
CA SER A 280 20.84 -7.01 -12.50
C SER A 280 21.00 -8.53 -12.56
N VAL A 281 19.90 -9.28 -12.74
CA VAL A 281 19.92 -10.74 -12.85
C VAL A 281 20.14 -11.24 -14.28
N LEU A 282 20.05 -10.34 -15.26
CA LEU A 282 20.24 -10.66 -16.67
C LEU A 282 21.72 -10.56 -17.03
N ASN A 283 22.21 -11.55 -17.76
CA ASN A 283 23.50 -11.43 -18.43
C ASN A 283 23.37 -10.69 -19.77
N SER A 284 24.50 -10.40 -20.43
CA SER A 284 24.51 -9.68 -21.70
C SER A 284 23.73 -10.38 -22.82
N CYS A 285 23.58 -11.70 -22.79
CA CYS A 285 22.86 -12.48 -23.81
C CYS A 285 21.34 -12.52 -23.59
N GLU A 286 20.85 -12.03 -22.45
CA GLU A 286 19.45 -12.08 -22.03
C GLU A 286 18.78 -10.69 -22.04
N ARG A 287 19.51 -9.64 -22.44
CA ARG A 287 18.99 -8.25 -22.46
C ARG A 287 17.76 -8.10 -23.36
N HIS A 288 17.65 -8.90 -24.42
CA HIS A 288 16.50 -8.94 -25.32
C HIS A 288 15.16 -9.15 -24.60
N ALA A 289 15.16 -9.73 -23.40
CA ALA A 289 13.95 -9.99 -22.62
C ALA A 289 13.35 -8.75 -21.93
N VAL A 290 14.11 -7.66 -21.82
CA VAL A 290 13.68 -6.48 -21.05
C VAL A 290 12.55 -5.72 -21.75
N LEU A 291 12.67 -5.49 -23.07
CA LEU A 291 11.66 -4.72 -23.81
C LEU A 291 10.32 -5.46 -23.92
N PRO A 292 10.26 -6.77 -24.25
CA PRO A 292 9.02 -7.54 -24.23
C PRO A 292 8.30 -7.50 -22.88
N TYR A 293 9.05 -7.57 -21.77
CA TYR A 293 8.49 -7.43 -20.43
C TYR A 293 7.87 -6.05 -20.19
N ILE A 294 8.57 -4.96 -20.56
CA ILE A 294 8.05 -3.60 -20.41
C ILE A 294 6.75 -3.45 -21.22
N ASP A 295 6.73 -3.95 -22.46
CA ASP A 295 5.54 -3.92 -23.32
C ASP A 295 4.40 -4.75 -22.74
N LEU A 296 4.70 -5.91 -22.15
CA LEU A 296 3.72 -6.76 -21.47
C LEU A 296 3.03 -6.01 -20.32
N VAL A 297 3.79 -5.40 -19.41
CA VAL A 297 3.26 -4.65 -18.25
C VAL A 297 2.46 -3.43 -18.71
N ARG A 298 2.95 -2.70 -19.71
CA ARG A 298 2.25 -1.51 -20.23
C ARG A 298 0.98 -1.88 -20.98
N ARG A 299 0.98 -2.97 -21.75
CA ARG A 299 -0.22 -3.51 -22.40
C ARG A 299 -1.27 -3.89 -21.35
N ALA A 300 -0.88 -4.56 -20.28
CA ALA A 300 -1.78 -4.90 -19.18
C ALA A 300 -2.43 -3.66 -18.54
N ALA A 301 -1.63 -2.62 -18.30
CA ALA A 301 -2.14 -1.35 -17.79
C ALA A 301 -3.17 -0.71 -18.74
N ARG A 302 -2.91 -0.74 -20.04
CA ARG A 302 -3.78 -0.17 -21.09
C ARG A 302 -5.09 -0.93 -21.27
N THR A 303 -5.02 -2.26 -21.32
CA THR A 303 -6.20 -3.11 -21.57
C THR A 303 -7.02 -3.35 -20.31
N GLY A 304 -6.38 -3.31 -19.14
CA GLY A 304 -6.97 -3.78 -17.89
C GLY A 304 -7.19 -5.30 -17.87
N ASP A 305 -6.70 -6.04 -18.86
CA ASP A 305 -6.86 -7.49 -18.96
C ASP A 305 -5.78 -8.19 -18.13
N LEU A 306 -6.03 -8.24 -16.82
CA LEU A 306 -5.11 -8.86 -15.87
C LEU A 306 -4.97 -10.37 -16.12
N ARG A 307 -6.03 -11.03 -16.62
CA ARG A 307 -6.01 -12.46 -16.92
C ARG A 307 -5.02 -12.76 -18.05
N GLN A 308 -5.13 -12.02 -19.15
CA GLN A 308 -4.19 -12.18 -20.27
C GLN A 308 -2.77 -11.77 -19.87
N TYR A 309 -2.62 -10.71 -19.08
CA TYR A 309 -1.32 -10.31 -18.53
C TYR A 309 -0.66 -11.46 -17.78
N CYS A 310 -1.34 -12.08 -16.81
CA CYS A 310 -0.77 -13.18 -16.05
C CYS A 310 -0.45 -14.39 -16.93
N ALA A 311 -1.32 -14.72 -17.89
CA ALA A 311 -1.07 -15.80 -18.85
C ALA A 311 0.20 -15.54 -19.69
N ASP A 312 0.38 -14.32 -20.21
CA ASP A 312 1.56 -13.94 -20.97
C ASP A 312 2.81 -13.86 -20.09
N PHE A 313 2.66 -13.41 -18.85
CA PHE A 313 3.73 -13.27 -17.87
C PHE A 313 4.40 -14.60 -17.52
N THR A 314 3.62 -15.68 -17.43
CA THR A 314 4.17 -17.04 -17.24
C THR A 314 5.02 -17.54 -18.40
N LYS A 315 4.87 -16.93 -19.58
CA LYS A 315 5.63 -17.24 -20.80
C LYS A 315 6.75 -16.24 -21.07
N ASP A 316 6.76 -15.10 -20.38
CA ASP A 316 7.75 -14.05 -20.55
C ASP A 316 9.12 -14.52 -20.05
N HIS A 317 10.18 -14.30 -20.85
CA HIS A 317 11.53 -14.74 -20.50
C HIS A 317 12.01 -14.06 -19.20
N PHE A 318 11.73 -12.76 -19.03
CA PHE A 318 12.21 -12.02 -17.87
C PHE A 318 11.41 -12.37 -16.61
N GLY A 319 10.09 -12.53 -16.74
CA GLY A 319 9.21 -13.07 -15.72
C GLY A 319 9.64 -14.48 -15.30
N ALA A 320 9.75 -15.42 -16.23
CA ALA A 320 9.98 -16.83 -15.92
C ALA A 320 11.36 -17.14 -15.30
N ILE A 321 12.41 -16.36 -15.61
CA ILE A 321 13.78 -16.80 -15.37
C ILE A 321 14.34 -16.42 -13.99
N ARG A 322 13.94 -15.29 -13.40
CA ARG A 322 14.45 -14.87 -12.08
C ARG A 322 13.49 -13.92 -11.34
N TYR A 323 12.64 -14.46 -10.47
CA TYR A 323 11.91 -13.66 -9.49
C TYR A 323 12.80 -13.31 -8.29
N LEU A 324 12.75 -12.04 -7.87
CA LEU A 324 13.42 -11.59 -6.66
C LEU A 324 12.50 -11.72 -5.46
N ASN A 325 13.07 -12.17 -4.34
CA ASN A 325 12.56 -11.86 -3.02
C ASN A 325 12.79 -10.35 -2.76
N LEU A 326 11.74 -9.62 -2.40
CA LEU A 326 11.80 -8.18 -2.07
C LEU A 326 12.77 -7.88 -0.91
N ASP A 327 13.01 -8.85 -0.02
CA ASP A 327 13.90 -8.69 1.15
C ASP A 327 15.36 -9.08 0.89
N THR A 328 15.63 -9.97 -0.07
CA THR A 328 16.96 -10.58 -0.25
C THR A 328 17.40 -10.61 -1.70
N SER A 329 17.22 -9.49 -2.41
CA SER A 329 17.46 -9.26 -3.85
C SER A 329 18.89 -9.54 -4.38
N SER A 330 19.59 -10.55 -3.87
CA SER A 330 21.03 -10.80 -4.06
C SER A 330 21.39 -12.26 -4.39
N TYR A 331 20.48 -13.24 -4.38
CA TYR A 331 20.87 -14.62 -4.73
C TYR A 331 20.58 -14.99 -6.19
N ILE A 332 21.58 -14.75 -7.03
CA ILE A 332 21.79 -15.48 -8.28
C ILE A 332 21.89 -16.97 -7.92
N GLY A 333 20.91 -17.80 -8.33
CA GLY A 333 21.01 -19.26 -8.26
C GLY A 333 19.95 -20.00 -7.44
N THR A 334 19.05 -19.31 -6.73
CA THR A 334 17.90 -19.95 -6.06
C THR A 334 16.59 -19.36 -6.59
N PRO A 335 16.02 -19.90 -7.69
CA PRO A 335 14.69 -19.48 -8.13
C PRO A 335 13.70 -19.73 -7.00
N ASN A 336 12.93 -18.71 -6.62
CA ASN A 336 11.82 -18.86 -5.69
C ASN A 336 10.66 -19.55 -6.44
N GLU A 337 10.67 -20.88 -6.46
CA GLU A 337 9.64 -21.73 -7.07
C GLU A 337 8.24 -21.43 -6.49
N ASP A 338 8.16 -21.05 -5.21
CA ASP A 338 6.89 -20.86 -4.52
C ASP A 338 6.12 -19.62 -5.02
N PHE A 339 6.79 -18.54 -5.42
CA PHE A 339 6.10 -17.30 -5.80
C PHE A 339 5.47 -17.35 -7.20
N ALA A 340 6.09 -18.06 -8.16
CA ALA A 340 5.49 -18.24 -9.49
C ALA A 340 4.25 -19.14 -9.43
N ARG A 341 4.29 -20.18 -8.58
CA ARG A 341 3.13 -21.01 -8.25
C ARG A 341 2.07 -20.18 -7.53
N GLU A 342 2.48 -19.36 -6.56
CA GLU A 342 1.59 -18.49 -5.79
C GLU A 342 0.93 -17.40 -6.65
N ILE A 343 1.60 -16.85 -7.67
CA ILE A 343 0.98 -15.96 -8.66
C ILE A 343 -0.08 -16.69 -9.50
N LEU A 344 0.22 -17.91 -9.95
CA LEU A 344 -0.74 -18.74 -10.70
C LEU A 344 -1.95 -19.12 -9.83
N GLU A 345 -1.70 -19.58 -8.61
CA GLU A 345 -2.72 -20.03 -7.65
C GLU A 345 -3.55 -18.88 -7.07
N LEU A 346 -2.93 -17.75 -6.68
CA LEU A 346 -3.65 -16.64 -6.05
C LEU A 346 -4.29 -15.68 -7.06
N LEU A 347 -3.74 -15.55 -8.29
CA LEU A 347 -4.16 -14.49 -9.22
C LEU A 347 -4.83 -15.00 -10.49
N CYS A 348 -4.53 -16.23 -10.91
CA CYS A 348 -5.04 -16.77 -12.18
C CYS A 348 -6.10 -17.85 -11.98
N MET A 349 -6.11 -18.49 -10.82
CA MET A 349 -6.94 -19.66 -10.54
C MET A 349 -7.76 -19.43 -9.27
N SER A 350 -8.85 -18.67 -9.38
CA SER A 350 -9.96 -18.92 -8.47
C SER A 350 -10.45 -20.36 -8.72
N PRO A 351 -10.86 -21.14 -7.70
CA PRO A 351 -11.39 -22.48 -7.90
C PRO A 351 -12.59 -22.48 -8.86
N THR A 352 -13.20 -21.32 -9.08
CA THR A 352 -14.25 -21.10 -10.07
C THR A 352 -13.99 -19.85 -10.94
N ASP A 353 -14.52 -19.84 -12.15
CA ASP A 353 -14.64 -18.62 -12.97
C ASP A 353 -15.59 -17.58 -12.35
N LEU A 354 -15.78 -16.45 -13.04
CA LEU A 354 -16.67 -15.36 -12.59
C LEU A 354 -18.15 -15.77 -12.51
N ASP A 355 -18.52 -16.89 -13.13
CA ASP A 355 -19.87 -17.46 -13.15
C ASP A 355 -20.02 -18.62 -12.14
N GLY A 356 -18.96 -18.95 -11.39
CA GLY A 356 -18.97 -20.01 -10.38
C GLY A 356 -18.68 -21.41 -10.93
N ASN A 357 -18.27 -21.56 -12.19
CA ASN A 357 -17.90 -22.86 -12.76
C ASN A 357 -16.47 -23.24 -12.35
N PRO A 358 -16.20 -24.50 -11.96
CA PRO A 358 -14.87 -24.93 -11.59
C PRO A 358 -13.83 -24.66 -12.67
N TRP A 359 -12.74 -23.98 -12.31
CA TRP A 359 -11.63 -23.71 -13.22
C TRP A 359 -10.59 -24.84 -13.10
N TYR A 360 -10.81 -25.92 -13.84
CA TYR A 360 -9.74 -26.84 -14.20
C TYR A 360 -9.35 -26.48 -15.62
N GLY A 361 -8.18 -25.85 -15.79
CA GLY A 361 -7.73 -25.35 -17.09
C GLY A 361 -8.04 -26.36 -18.18
N THR A 362 -8.94 -26.00 -19.10
CA THR A 362 -9.13 -26.78 -20.31
C THR A 362 -7.82 -26.68 -21.06
N GLN A 363 -7.07 -27.79 -21.04
CA GLN A 363 -5.93 -28.02 -21.88
C GLN A 363 -6.40 -27.95 -23.33
N ASP A 364 -6.17 -26.82 -23.99
CA ASP A 364 -6.03 -26.73 -25.44
C ASP A 364 -4.76 -25.92 -25.75
#